data_AF-A0A9E5N819-F1
#
_entry.id   AF-A0A9E5N819-F1
#
_cell.length_a   1.000
_cell.length_b   1.000
_cell.length_c   1.000
_cell.angle_alpha   90.00
_cell.angle_beta   90.00
_cell.angle_gamma   90.00
#
_symmetry.space_group_name_H-M   'P 1'
#
loop_
_entity.id
_entity.type
_entity.pdbx_description
1 polymer ?
#
loop_
_entity_poly.entity_id
_entity_poly.type
_entity_poly.pdbx_seq_one_letter_code
_entity_poly.pdbx_strand_id
1 'polypeptide(L)'
;MGKILRVDLTTGSMKEENLPEEPLLRKFIGGQALATYILLKEIPLNAKPYGPENKVVMMTGPITGTGFTPGGTKVTAVYLSPLTNYSLGRGASSGFWPVYLK
;
A
#
# COMPACT_ATOMS: atom_id res chain seq x y z
N MET A 1 -5.40 -3.28 -14.07
CA MET A 1 -4.21 -3.67 -13.30
C MET A 1 -2.98 -2.90 -13.77
N GLY A 2 -2.25 -2.25 -12.88
CA GLY A 2 -1.08 -1.42 -13.26
C GLY A 2 -1.06 0.00 -12.68
N LYS A 3 -2.05 0.36 -11.85
CA LYS A 3 -2.22 1.71 -11.33
C LYS A 3 -2.35 1.72 -9.80
N ILE A 4 -2.06 2.86 -9.20
CA ILE A 4 -2.30 3.21 -7.81
C ILE A 4 -3.25 4.41 -7.80
N LEU A 5 -4.34 4.32 -7.04
CA LEU A 5 -5.16 5.49 -6.74
C LEU A 5 -4.52 6.26 -5.57
N ARG A 6 -4.19 7.53 -5.77
CA ARG A 6 -3.79 8.45 -4.72
C ARG A 6 -4.99 9.27 -4.30
N VAL A 7 -5.23 9.33 -3.01
CA VAL A 7 -6.32 10.10 -2.41
C VAL A 7 -5.71 11.02 -1.35
N ASP A 8 -5.97 12.31 -1.48
CA ASP A 8 -5.68 13.29 -0.44
C ASP A 8 -6.97 13.62 0.30
N LEU A 9 -7.06 13.20 1.56
CA LEU A 9 -8.24 13.40 2.39
C LEU A 9 -8.39 14.85 2.88
N THR A 10 -7.33 15.66 2.80
CA THR A 10 -7.36 17.08 3.16
C THR A 10 -8.07 17.90 2.08
N THR A 11 -7.76 17.61 0.82
CA THR A 11 -8.31 18.33 -0.34
C THR A 11 -9.49 17.62 -0.99
N GLY A 12 -9.70 16.34 -0.69
CA GLY A 12 -10.66 15.47 -1.37
C GLY A 12 -10.24 15.07 -2.79
N SER A 13 -9.00 15.40 -3.19
CA SER A 13 -8.52 15.12 -4.55
C SER A 13 -8.15 13.66 -4.75
N MET A 14 -8.37 13.18 -5.97
CA MET A 14 -8.04 11.81 -6.37
C MET A 14 -7.30 11.84 -7.70
N LYS A 15 -6.22 11.06 -7.80
CA LYS A 15 -5.48 10.87 -9.06
C LYS A 15 -5.04 9.43 -9.21
N GLU A 16 -5.04 8.96 -10.44
CA GLU A 16 -4.43 7.68 -10.80
C GLU A 16 -2.96 7.91 -11.13
N GLU A 17 -2.09 7.07 -10.59
CA GLU A 17 -0.68 6.99 -10.96
C GLU A 17 -0.39 5.59 -11.50
N ASN A 18 0.53 5.48 -12.45
CA ASN A 18 1.02 4.16 -12.85
C ASN A 18 1.82 3.53 -11.71
N LEU A 19 1.79 2.20 -11.64
CA LEU A 19 2.73 1.46 -10.81
C LEU A 19 4.18 1.79 -11.23
N PRO A 20 5.16 1.61 -10.32
CA PRO A 20 6.56 1.79 -10.68
C PRO A 20 7.00 0.90 -11.84
N GLU A 21 8.11 1.28 -12.47
CA GLU A 21 8.73 0.54 -13.56
C GLU A 21 9.03 -0.93 -13.18
N GLU A 22 9.04 -1.79 -14.19
CA GLU A 22 9.18 -3.24 -14.04
C GLU A 22 10.33 -3.70 -13.13
N PRO A 23 11.54 -3.10 -13.14
CA PRO A 23 12.61 -3.51 -12.22
C PRO A 23 12.23 -3.38 -10.74
N LEU A 24 11.47 -2.35 -10.38
CA LEU A 24 10.99 -2.16 -9.01
C LEU A 24 9.87 -3.14 -8.68
N LEU A 25 8.96 -3.42 -9.64
CA LEU A 25 7.92 -4.41 -9.45
C LEU A 25 8.50 -5.82 -9.31
N ARG A 26 9.55 -6.18 -10.04
CA ARG A 26 10.26 -7.46 -9.86
C ARG A 26 10.98 -7.53 -8.52
N LYS A 27 11.55 -6.42 -8.06
CA LYS A 27 12.25 -6.34 -6.77
C LYS A 27 11.30 -6.44 -5.57
N PHE A 28 10.16 -5.78 -5.62
CA PHE A 28 9.25 -5.65 -4.48
C PHE A 28 7.96 -6.46 -4.61
N ILE A 29 7.65 -7.01 -5.78
CA ILE A 29 6.56 -7.94 -6.11
C ILE A 29 5.15 -7.33 -5.98
N GLY A 30 4.88 -6.54 -4.93
CA GLY A 30 3.60 -5.95 -4.59
C GLY A 30 3.37 -5.98 -3.07
N GLY A 31 2.12 -5.82 -2.65
CA GLY A 31 1.69 -5.96 -1.26
C GLY A 31 2.51 -5.11 -0.28
N GLN A 32 2.92 -5.72 0.85
CA GLN A 32 3.68 -5.03 1.90
C GLN A 32 4.98 -4.39 1.38
N ALA A 33 5.75 -5.10 0.57
CA ALA A 33 7.09 -4.65 0.19
C ALA A 33 7.03 -3.42 -0.71
N LEU A 34 6.13 -3.41 -1.68
CA LEU A 34 5.90 -2.23 -2.53
C LEU A 34 5.31 -1.06 -1.72
N ALA A 35 4.35 -1.31 -0.83
CA ALA A 35 3.79 -0.29 0.05
C ALA A 35 4.86 0.33 0.96
N THR A 36 5.76 -0.49 1.51
CA THR A 36 6.88 -0.05 2.35
C THR A 36 7.85 0.82 1.54
N TYR A 37 8.21 0.41 0.32
CA TYR A 37 9.06 1.21 -0.57
C TYR A 37 8.45 2.59 -0.86
N ILE A 38 7.15 2.65 -1.13
CA ILE A 38 6.42 3.91 -1.36
C ILE A 38 6.53 4.80 -0.12
N LEU A 39 6.21 4.26 1.07
CA LEU A 39 6.26 5.04 2.31
C LEU A 39 7.66 5.57 2.61
N LEU A 40 8.69 4.73 2.52
CA LEU A 40 10.07 5.13 2.77
C LEU A 40 10.56 6.26 1.84
N LYS A 41 9.95 6.42 0.67
CA LYS A 41 10.25 7.53 -0.24
C LYS A 41 9.43 8.79 0.02
N GLU A 42 8.23 8.64 0.57
CA GLU A 42 7.22 9.69 0.56
C GLU A 42 6.91 10.30 1.91
N ILE A 43 7.17 9.59 3.01
CA ILE A 43 7.00 10.14 4.36
C ILE A 43 8.35 10.70 4.84
N PRO A 44 8.38 11.90 5.42
CA PRO A 44 9.62 12.45 5.97
C PRO A 44 10.02 11.70 7.25
N LEU A 45 11.31 11.69 7.58
CA LEU A 45 11.83 11.00 8.77
C LEU A 45 11.24 11.51 10.09
N ASN A 46 10.80 12.77 10.13
CA ASN A 46 10.19 13.40 11.30
C ASN A 46 8.66 13.30 11.32
N ALA A 47 8.06 12.49 10.43
CA ALA A 47 6.63 12.23 10.40
C ALA A 47 6.10 11.75 11.76
N LYS A 48 4.87 12.16 12.07
CA LYS A 48 4.10 11.81 13.24
C LYS A 48 3.01 10.82 12.84
N PRO A 49 2.74 9.77 13.64
CA PRO A 49 1.74 8.77 13.28
C PRO A 49 0.33 9.32 13.01
N TYR A 50 -0.06 10.40 13.70
CA TYR A 50 -1.35 11.08 13.52
C TYR A 50 -1.25 12.39 12.72
N GLY A 51 -0.07 12.69 12.17
CA GLY A 51 0.14 13.89 11.36
C GLY A 51 -0.30 13.70 9.91
N PRO A 52 -0.66 14.78 9.19
CA PRO A 52 -1.08 14.73 7.78
C PRO A 52 0.00 14.22 6.81
N GLU A 53 1.25 14.17 7.25
CA GLU A 53 2.39 13.61 6.51
C GLU A 53 2.45 12.08 6.54
N ASN A 54 1.76 11.43 7.49
CA ASN A 54 1.65 9.98 7.50
C ASN A 54 0.71 9.53 6.39
N LYS A 55 1.10 8.47 5.68
CA LYS A 55 0.30 7.90 4.60
C LYS A 55 -0.06 6.47 4.96
N VAL A 56 -1.28 6.08 4.60
CA VAL A 56 -1.74 4.69 4.66
C VAL A 56 -1.75 4.13 3.25
N VAL A 57 -0.96 3.09 3.00
CA VAL A 57 -0.93 2.41 1.71
C VAL A 57 -1.61 1.05 1.84
N MET A 58 -2.74 0.91 1.17
CA MET A 58 -3.42 -0.38 0.97
C MET A 58 -2.98 -0.97 -0.37
N MET A 59 -2.34 -2.15 -0.33
CA MET A 59 -1.72 -2.73 -1.52
C MET A 59 -1.97 -4.24 -1.61
N THR A 60 -2.31 -4.70 -2.81
CA THR A 60 -2.48 -6.12 -3.14
C THR A 60 -1.22 -6.72 -3.72
N GLY A 61 -1.14 -8.06 -3.73
CA GLY A 61 -0.09 -8.79 -4.42
C GLY A 61 -0.48 -9.13 -5.87
N PRO A 62 0.49 -9.53 -6.70
CA PRO A 62 0.24 -9.85 -8.11
C PRO A 62 -0.67 -11.07 -8.28
N ILE A 63 -0.75 -11.97 -7.29
CA ILE A 63 -1.62 -13.15 -7.31
C ILE A 63 -3.02 -12.90 -6.70
N THR A 64 -3.27 -11.74 -6.09
CA THR A 64 -4.58 -11.45 -5.48
C THR A 64 -5.67 -11.48 -6.58
N GLY A 65 -6.80 -12.15 -6.37
CA GLY A 65 -7.92 -12.16 -7.31
C GLY A 65 -7.68 -12.90 -8.65
N THR A 66 -6.54 -13.58 -8.84
CA THR A 66 -6.25 -14.27 -10.12
C THR A 66 -6.76 -15.71 -10.17
N GLY A 67 -7.17 -16.28 -9.04
CA GLY A 67 -7.50 -17.71 -8.93
C GLY A 67 -6.29 -18.65 -8.96
N PHE A 68 -5.06 -18.13 -9.04
CA PHE A 68 -3.83 -18.94 -9.12
C PHE A 68 -3.58 -19.78 -7.86
N THR A 69 -4.07 -19.34 -6.69
CA THR A 69 -3.97 -20.07 -5.43
C THR A 69 -5.30 -20.06 -4.68
N PRO A 70 -5.66 -21.15 -3.97
CA PRO A 70 -6.74 -21.10 -2.99
C PRO A 70 -6.45 -20.00 -1.96
N GLY A 71 -7.41 -19.09 -1.75
CA GLY A 71 -7.26 -18.00 -0.78
C GLY A 71 -6.33 -16.86 -1.22
N GLY A 72 -6.08 -16.69 -2.52
CA GLY A 72 -5.37 -15.54 -3.10
C GLY A 72 -6.16 -14.23 -2.97
N THR A 73 -6.48 -13.79 -1.76
CA THR A 73 -7.42 -12.69 -1.47
C THR A 73 -6.87 -11.67 -0.49
N LYS A 74 -5.55 -11.66 -0.25
CA LYS A 74 -4.93 -10.76 0.73
C LYS A 74 -4.74 -9.33 0.21
N VAL A 75 -4.95 -8.38 1.11
CA VAL A 75 -4.47 -7.00 1.04
C VAL A 75 -3.65 -6.67 2.28
N THR A 76 -2.78 -5.69 2.16
CA THR A 76 -2.00 -5.17 3.27
C THR A 76 -2.15 -3.66 3.37
N ALA A 77 -2.41 -3.16 4.58
CA ALA A 77 -2.27 -1.76 4.92
C ALA A 77 -0.91 -1.54 5.62
N VAL A 78 -0.10 -0.60 5.14
CA VAL A 78 1.17 -0.18 5.75
C VAL A 78 1.11 1.31 6.05
N TYR A 79 1.66 1.72 7.19
CA TYR A 79 1.63 3.10 7.69
C TYR A 79 2.67 3.29 8.80
N LEU A 80 3.01 4.54 9.15
CA LEU A 80 3.80 4.81 10.36
C LEU A 80 2.97 4.46 11.60
N SER A 81 3.47 3.53 12.42
CA SER A 81 2.70 2.95 13.52
C SER A 81 2.61 3.89 14.73
N PRO A 82 1.40 4.23 15.23
CA PRO A 82 1.24 5.01 16.45
C PRO A 82 1.67 4.27 17.72
N LEU A 83 1.66 2.93 17.68
CA LEU A 83 2.12 2.12 18.82
C LEU A 83 3.62 2.26 19.05
N THR A 84 4.40 2.32 17.95
CA THR A 84 5.87 2.38 18.04
C THR A 84 6.42 3.79 17.85
N ASN A 85 5.69 4.70 17.22
CA ASN A 85 6.09 6.06 16.86
C ASN A 85 7.23 6.23 15.85
N TYR A 86 8.07 5.21 15.62
CA TYR A 86 9.23 5.32 14.72
C TYR A 86 9.29 4.25 13.62
N SER A 87 8.53 3.15 13.74
CA SER A 87 8.56 2.07 12.77
C SER A 87 7.28 2.00 11.94
N LEU A 88 7.40 1.47 10.72
CA LEU A 88 6.24 1.15 9.90
C LEU A 88 5.52 -0.06 10.50
N GLY A 89 4.21 0.08 10.70
CA GLY A 89 3.32 -1.00 11.07
C GLY A 89 2.67 -1.63 9.83
N ARG A 90 2.11 -2.83 10.02
CA ARG A 90 1.36 -3.54 9.00
C ARG A 90 0.10 -4.18 9.58
N GLY A 91 -1.02 -4.01 8.87
CA GLY A 91 -2.20 -4.87 8.99
C GLY A 91 -2.41 -5.68 7.72
N ALA A 92 -2.71 -6.97 7.85
CA ALA A 92 -3.09 -7.82 6.72
C ALA A 92 -4.55 -8.26 6.88
N SER A 93 -5.31 -8.20 5.78
CA SER A 93 -6.68 -8.67 5.75
C SER A 93 -6.92 -9.50 4.48
N SER A 94 -8.01 -10.25 4.49
CA SER A 94 -8.48 -11.08 3.37
C SER A 94 -9.99 -10.84 3.16
N GLY A 95 -10.60 -11.57 2.23
CA GLY A 95 -12.02 -11.47 1.92
C GLY A 95 -12.23 -11.04 0.48
N PHE A 96 -13.34 -10.37 0.19
CA PHE A 96 -13.70 -10.03 -1.19
C PHE A 96 -13.17 -8.67 -1.64
N TRP A 97 -13.00 -7.72 -0.70
CA TRP A 97 -12.54 -6.36 -1.03
C TRP A 97 -11.22 -6.31 -1.83
N PRO A 98 -10.18 -7.09 -1.49
CA PRO A 98 -8.91 -7.06 -2.23
C PRO A 98 -9.02 -7.54 -3.68
N VAL A 99 -10.05 -8.32 -3.99
CA VAL A 99 -10.34 -8.77 -5.36
C VAL A 99 -10.98 -7.63 -6.16
N TYR A 100 -11.90 -6.88 -5.55
CA TYR A 100 -12.54 -5.72 -6.18
C TYR A 100 -11.62 -4.51 -6.35
N LEU A 101 -10.56 -4.42 -5.54
CA LEU A 101 -9.56 -3.36 -5.65
C LEU A 101 -8.69 -3.48 -6.92
N LYS A 102 -8.65 -4.66 -7.56
CA LYS A 102 -7.63 -5.02 -8.55
C LYS A 102 -8.03 -4.78 -10.00
#